data_AF-Q9LBN8-F1
#
_entry.id   AF-Q9LBN8-F1
#
_cell.length_a   1.000
_cell.length_b   1.000
_cell.length_c   1.000
_cell.angle_alpha   90.00
_cell.angle_beta   90.00
_cell.angle_gamma   90.00
#
_symmetry.space_group_name_H-M   'P 1'
#
loop_
_entity.id
_entity.type
_entity.pdbx_description
1 polymer ?
#
loop_
_entity_poly.entity_id
_entity_poly.type
_entity_poly.pdbx_seq_one_letter_code
_entity_poly.pdbx_strand_id
1 'polypeptide(L)'
;VVYECLRGGLDLTKDDENINSQPFQRWRERFEFVAEAVKLAQQETGEVKGHYLNCTATTPEEMYERAEFAKELDMPIIMHDYITGGFTANTGLG
;
A
#
# COMPACT_ATOMS: atom_id res chain seq x y z
N VAL A 1 10.05 -0.73 -10.25
CA VAL A 1 8.85 -0.62 -11.11
C VAL A 1 7.97 0.54 -10.70
N VAL A 2 7.50 0.59 -9.44
CA VAL A 2 6.64 1.67 -8.92
C VAL A 2 7.17 3.07 -9.25
N TYR A 3 8.44 3.35 -8.91
CA TYR A 3 9.07 4.64 -9.18
C TYR A 3 9.00 5.06 -10.66
N GLU A 4 9.51 4.23 -11.58
CA GLU A 4 9.52 4.54 -13.02
C GLU A 4 8.11 4.72 -13.60
N CYS A 5 7.13 3.94 -13.12
CA CYS A 5 5.73 4.09 -13.51
C CYS A 5 5.15 5.45 -13.09
N LEU A 6 5.38 5.85 -11.83
CA LEU A 6 4.87 7.12 -11.29
C LEU A 6 5.59 8.33 -11.91
N ARG A 7 6.91 8.27 -12.03
CA ARG A 7 7.71 9.29 -12.72
C ARG A 7 7.35 9.39 -14.21
N GLY A 8 6.94 8.28 -14.82
CA GLY A 8 6.48 8.21 -16.21
C GLY A 8 5.12 8.87 -16.46
N GLY A 9 4.47 9.41 -15.43
CA GLY A 9 3.22 10.17 -15.55
C GLY A 9 1.98 9.46 -15.01
N LEU A 10 2.10 8.27 -14.41
CA LEU A 10 0.97 7.68 -13.68
C LEU A 10 0.79 8.36 -12.33
N ASP A 11 -0.45 8.56 -11.91
CA ASP A 11 -0.77 9.10 -10.58
C ASP A 11 -0.68 8.02 -9.50
N LEU A 12 -1.13 6.81 -9.84
CA LEU A 12 -1.24 5.69 -8.92
C LEU A 12 -0.64 4.42 -9.51
N THR A 13 -0.08 3.60 -8.62
CA THR A 13 0.23 2.19 -8.87
C THR A 13 -0.44 1.33 -7.78
N LYS A 14 -0.43 0.00 -7.91
CA LYS A 14 -1.10 -0.88 -6.93
C LYS A 14 -0.31 -2.15 -6.67
N ASP A 15 -0.47 -2.70 -5.48
CA ASP A 15 -0.22 -4.11 -5.22
C ASP A 15 -1.24 -4.95 -6.00
N ASP A 16 -0.86 -6.16 -6.42
CA ASP A 16 -1.81 -7.17 -6.88
C ASP A 16 -2.65 -7.68 -5.68
N GLU A 17 -3.89 -8.13 -5.91
CA GLU A 17 -4.76 -8.61 -4.83
C GLU A 17 -4.14 -9.79 -4.06
N ASN A 18 -3.29 -10.57 -4.73
CA ASN A 18 -2.63 -11.71 -4.10
C ASN A 18 -1.33 -11.32 -3.39
N ILE A 19 -0.86 -10.08 -3.48
CA ILE A 19 0.37 -9.61 -2.83
C ILE A 19 0.05 -9.17 -1.40
N ASN A 20 0.34 -10.04 -0.44
CA ASN A 20 0.12 -9.80 0.99
C ASN A 20 1.46 -9.82 1.75
N SER A 21 1.90 -10.96 2.28
CA SER A 21 3.20 -11.13 2.93
C SER A 21 3.72 -12.55 2.69
N GLN A 22 4.39 -12.75 1.56
CA GLN A 22 4.96 -14.03 1.17
C GLN A 22 6.44 -14.15 1.56
N PRO A 23 7.02 -15.38 1.60
CA PRO A 23 8.43 -15.57 1.92
C PRO A 23 9.41 -14.79 1.04
N PHE A 24 9.04 -14.53 -0.23
CA PHE A 24 9.87 -13.79 -1.17
C PHE A 24 9.73 -12.26 -1.07
N GLN A 25 8.71 -11.76 -0.37
CA GLN A 25 8.46 -10.33 -0.22
C GLN A 25 7.57 -10.08 1.00
N ARG A 26 8.18 -9.64 2.10
CA ARG A 26 7.45 -9.28 3.32
C ARG A 26 6.77 -7.93 3.14
N TRP A 27 5.58 -7.79 3.73
CA TRP A 27 4.75 -6.59 3.56
C TRP A 27 5.45 -5.32 4.05
N ARG A 28 6.14 -5.40 5.19
CA ARG A 28 6.78 -4.23 5.82
C ARG A 28 7.89 -3.64 4.95
N GLU A 29 8.79 -4.50 4.48
CA GLU A 29 9.87 -4.12 3.57
C GLU A 29 9.29 -3.54 2.27
N ARG A 30 8.23 -4.17 1.72
CA ARG A 30 7.54 -3.64 0.54
C ARG A 30 7.01 -2.22 0.77
N PHE A 31 6.35 -1.99 1.90
CA PHE A 31 5.76 -0.70 2.23
C PHE A 31 6.85 0.39 2.30
N GLU A 32 7.98 0.09 2.93
CA GLU A 32 9.12 1.02 3.02
C GLU A 32 9.66 1.38 1.64
N PHE A 33 9.97 0.40 0.78
CA PHE A 33 10.49 0.65 -0.56
C PHE A 33 9.48 1.39 -1.47
N VAL A 34 8.20 1.04 -1.36
CA VAL A 34 7.14 1.70 -2.13
C VAL A 34 6.94 3.15 -1.68
N ALA A 35 6.97 3.41 -0.38
CA ALA A 35 6.83 4.77 0.15
C ALA A 35 7.99 5.66 -0.29
N GLU A 36 9.23 5.15 -0.29
CA GLU A 36 10.38 5.86 -0.82
C GLU A 36 10.22 6.17 -2.31
N ALA A 37 9.81 5.18 -3.12
CA ALA A 37 9.57 5.36 -4.54
C ALA A 37 8.48 6.40 -4.86
N VAL A 38 7.39 6.41 -4.09
CA VAL A 38 6.28 7.37 -4.24
C VAL A 38 6.75 8.78 -3.89
N LYS A 39 7.45 8.96 -2.76
CA LYS A 39 7.98 10.26 -2.33
C LYS A 39 8.98 10.83 -3.34
N LEU A 40 9.88 10.00 -3.86
CA LEU A 40 10.85 10.40 -4.88
C LEU A 40 10.15 10.82 -6.18
N ALA A 41 9.21 10.02 -6.69
CA ALA A 41 8.47 10.35 -7.92
C ALA A 41 7.63 11.64 -7.77
N GLN A 42 6.98 11.83 -6.61
CA GLN A 42 6.24 13.05 -6.31
C GLN A 42 7.17 14.28 -6.25
N GLN A 43 8.35 14.14 -5.65
CA GLN A 43 9.33 15.23 -5.60
C GLN A 43 9.82 15.62 -7.00
N GLU A 44 10.07 14.65 -7.87
CA GLU A 44 10.58 14.91 -9.23
C GLU A 44 9.51 15.48 -10.18
N THR A 45 8.28 14.99 -10.08
CA THR A 45 7.18 15.40 -10.98
C THR A 45 6.45 16.65 -10.50
N GLY A 46 6.47 16.93 -9.20
CA GLY A 46 5.67 17.99 -8.59
C GLY A 46 4.17 17.67 -8.50
N GLU A 47 3.76 16.47 -8.91
CA GLU A 47 2.38 15.98 -8.86
C GLU A 47 2.18 15.04 -7.67
N VAL A 48 0.98 15.01 -7.10
CA VAL A 48 0.64 14.08 -6.03
C VAL A 48 0.68 12.65 -6.57
N LYS A 49 1.42 11.75 -5.91
CA LYS A 49 1.55 10.34 -6.29
C LYS A 49 1.13 9.42 -5.16
N GLY A 50 0.73 8.19 -5.52
CA GLY A 50 0.33 7.19 -4.54
C GLY A 50 0.53 5.76 -5.01
N HIS A 51 0.40 4.85 -4.06
CA HIS A 51 0.40 3.42 -4.32
C HIS A 51 -0.61 2.74 -3.43
N TYR A 52 -1.52 1.94 -3.99
CA TYR A 52 -2.46 1.12 -3.23
C TYR A 52 -1.71 0.00 -2.49
N LEU A 53 -1.31 0.28 -1.25
CA LEU A 53 -0.65 -0.68 -0.38
C LEU A 53 -1.65 -1.69 0.17
N ASN A 54 -1.41 -2.97 -0.08
CA ASN A 54 -2.36 -4.02 0.31
C ASN A 54 -2.27 -4.37 1.80
N CYS A 55 -3.30 -3.95 2.55
CA CYS A 55 -3.47 -4.23 3.97
C CYS A 55 -4.24 -5.52 4.24
N THR A 56 -4.73 -6.24 3.22
CA THR A 56 -5.42 -7.54 3.38
C THR A 56 -4.55 -8.54 4.15
N ALA A 57 -5.05 -9.01 5.28
CA ALA A 57 -4.35 -9.93 6.17
C ALA A 57 -5.27 -11.06 6.65
N THR A 58 -4.70 -12.05 7.35
CA THR A 58 -5.44 -13.21 7.85
C THR A 58 -6.26 -12.91 9.10
N THR A 59 -5.89 -11.88 9.85
CA THR A 59 -6.64 -11.39 11.01
C THR A 59 -6.86 -9.87 10.93
N PRO A 60 -7.91 -9.33 11.57
CA PRO A 60 -8.11 -7.88 11.66
C PRO A 60 -6.94 -7.16 12.33
N GLU A 61 -6.29 -7.75 13.33
CA GLU A 61 -5.16 -7.16 14.04
C GLU A 61 -3.96 -6.95 13.11
N GLU A 62 -3.63 -7.94 12.28
CA GLU A 62 -2.58 -7.81 11.27
C GLU A 62 -2.94 -6.79 10.18
N MET A 63 -4.23 -6.70 9.84
CA MET A 63 -4.71 -5.69 8.89
C MET A 63 -4.55 -4.28 9.46
N TYR A 64 -4.91 -4.05 10.72
CA TYR A 64 -4.71 -2.77 11.40
C TYR A 64 -3.23 -2.42 11.55
N GLU A 65 -2.37 -3.40 11.88
CA GLU A 65 -0.92 -3.19 11.93
C GLU A 65 -0.38 -2.67 10.59
N ARG A 66 -0.83 -3.25 9.47
CA ARG A 66 -0.43 -2.79 8.13
C ARG A 66 -0.96 -1.39 7.83
N ALA A 67 -2.21 -1.11 8.17
CA ALA A 67 -2.82 0.19 7.93
C ALA A 67 -2.15 1.31 8.75
N GLU A 68 -1.85 1.06 10.02
CA GLU A 68 -1.13 2.01 10.87
C GLU A 68 0.30 2.22 10.36
N PHE A 69 0.99 1.18 9.91
CA PHE A 69 2.33 1.35 9.33
C PHE A 69 2.30 2.15 8.01
N ALA A 70 1.30 1.96 7.15
CA ALA A 70 1.13 2.79 5.95
C ALA A 70 0.93 4.28 6.32
N LYS A 71 0.18 4.55 7.39
CA LYS A 71 -0.02 5.90 7.93
C LYS A 71 1.27 6.48 8.51
N GLU A 72 2.06 5.71 9.25
CA GLU A 72 3.38 6.12 9.75
C GLU A 72 4.34 6.50 8.62
N LEU A 73 4.18 5.89 7.43
CA LEU A 73 4.96 6.19 6.24
C LEU A 73 4.42 7.39 5.43
N ASP A 74 3.37 8.06 5.89
CA ASP A 74 2.65 9.14 5.18
C ASP A 74 2.10 8.71 3.81
N MET A 75 1.65 7.46 3.68
CA MET A 75 1.08 6.98 2.43
C MET A 75 -0.36 7.46 2.27
N PRO A 76 -0.71 8.03 1.10
CA PRO A 76 -2.01 8.69 0.91
C PRO A 76 -3.17 7.71 0.66
N ILE A 77 -2.88 6.43 0.39
CA ILE A 77 -3.88 5.46 -0.02
C ILE A 77 -3.45 4.03 0.32
N ILE A 78 -4.42 3.20 0.71
CA ILE A 78 -4.27 1.76 0.98
C ILE A 78 -5.34 0.98 0.20
N MET A 79 -5.17 -0.33 0.07
CA MET A 79 -6.20 -1.24 -0.47
C MET A 79 -6.53 -2.36 0.53
N HIS A 80 -7.78 -2.82 0.45
CA HIS A 80 -8.30 -3.92 1.22
C HIS A 80 -9.27 -4.75 0.37
N ASP A 81 -9.09 -6.06 0.37
CA ASP A 81 -9.92 -6.99 -0.38
C ASP A 81 -11.18 -7.31 0.44
N TYR A 82 -12.18 -6.44 0.35
CA TYR A 82 -13.38 -6.44 1.20
C TYR A 82 -14.21 -7.74 1.21
N ILE A 83 -14.15 -8.55 0.14
CA ILE A 83 -14.87 -9.84 0.06
C ILE A 83 -14.12 -10.95 0.80
N THR A 84 -12.79 -10.98 0.70
CA THR A 84 -11.95 -12.03 1.27
C THR A 84 -11.48 -11.70 2.69
N GLY A 85 -11.33 -10.41 3.02
CA GLY A 85 -11.07 -9.94 4.39
C GLY A 85 -12.31 -9.89 5.28
N GLY A 86 -13.51 -9.86 4.68
CA GLY A 86 -14.79 -9.88 5.38
C GLY A 86 -15.31 -8.49 5.79
N PHE A 87 -16.63 -8.32 5.75
CA PHE A 87 -17.32 -7.04 6.00
C PHE A 87 -17.06 -6.44 7.39
N THR A 88 -16.85 -7.30 8.41
CA THR A 88 -16.51 -6.85 9.78
C THR A 88 -15.14 -6.18 9.85
N ALA A 89 -14.15 -6.70 9.13
CA ALA A 89 -12.82 -6.10 9.07
C ALA A 89 -12.85 -4.79 8.27
N ASN A 90 -13.57 -4.77 7.14
CA ASN A 90 -13.71 -3.56 6.33
C ASN A 90 -14.39 -2.39 7.07
N THR A 91 -15.37 -2.67 7.94
CA THR A 91 -16.06 -1.61 8.72
C THR A 91 -15.15 -1.01 9.80
N GLY A 92 -14.18 -1.76 10.32
CA GLY A 92 -13.22 -1.27 11.30
C GLY A 92 -12.02 -0.51 10.72
N LEU A 93 -11.82 -0.54 9.39
CA LEU A 93 -10.74 0.16 8.68
C LEU A 93 -11.11 1.62 8.31
N GLY A 94 -12.36 2.03 8.56
CA GLY A 94 -12.91 3.34 8.22
C GLY A 94 -12.72 4.40 9.29
#